data_AF-A0A3N5E615-F1
#
_entry.id   AF-A0A3N5E615-F1
#
_cell.length_a   1.000
_cell.length_b   1.000
_cell.length_c   1.000
_cell.angle_alpha   90.00
_cell.angle_beta   90.00
_cell.angle_gamma   90.00
#
_symmetry.space_group_name_H-M   'P 1'
#
loop_
_entity.id
_entity.type
_entity.pdbx_description
1 polymer ?
#
loop_
_entity_poly.entity_id
_entity_poly.type
_entity_poly.pdbx_seq_one_letter_code
_entity_poly.pdbx_strand_id
1 'polypeptide(L)'
;MARRPRPRSALALLAVLVLASACQTDSPSPGSSASPGTSAGAGGSPGGSPAAGLAISEALRSAVGAEAIRDHLDELFAAANAGDGTRASGLEGYAGSQEYVVEVLTEAGYEVTLDEFQFPFFAETAEPRVSIVGGETFAGGEHLRALIFSRSGEFEAPIVTVGTDEEGGVTGSGGCERADWNDFPTGAIALAGAGPCFRLQMVEQAQDAGAAALIISSPDYEPGAVRRPTLLDPDAVEIPALYASNEAGAALLETASAGGSVQLS
;
A
#
# COMPACT_ATOMS: atom_id res chain seq x y z
N MET A 1 34.27 53.61 -21.27
CA MET A 1 34.01 54.03 -22.66
C MET A 1 33.70 52.76 -23.45
N ALA A 2 32.57 52.51 -24.11
CA ALA A 2 31.46 53.35 -24.56
C ALA A 2 30.14 52.55 -24.44
N ARG A 3 29.08 53.21 -23.97
CA ARG A 3 27.68 52.76 -23.99
C ARG A 3 27.10 52.96 -25.39
N ARG A 4 26.28 52.02 -25.89
CA ARG A 4 25.25 52.27 -26.94
C ARG A 4 24.05 51.30 -26.77
N PRO A 5 22.85 51.65 -27.29
CA PRO A 5 21.61 51.62 -26.52
C PRO A 5 20.58 50.57 -26.94
N ARG A 6 19.59 50.35 -26.06
CA ARG A 6 18.36 49.57 -26.28
C ARG A 6 17.40 50.27 -27.26
N PRO A 7 16.62 49.53 -28.07
CA PRO A 7 15.34 50.02 -28.57
C PRO A 7 14.19 49.56 -27.67
N ARG A 8 13.41 50.54 -27.20
CA ARG A 8 12.02 50.41 -26.73
C ARG A 8 11.10 50.60 -27.94
N SER A 9 10.04 49.81 -28.06
CA SER A 9 8.77 50.10 -28.77
C SER A 9 7.93 48.82 -28.79
N ALA A 10 6.61 48.78 -28.78
CA ALA A 10 5.54 49.68 -28.39
C ALA A 10 4.26 48.80 -28.44
N LEU A 11 3.30 49.09 -27.58
CA LEU A 11 1.95 48.51 -27.58
C LEU A 11 1.30 48.60 -28.98
N ALA A 12 0.64 47.53 -29.40
CA ALA A 12 -0.50 47.62 -30.31
C ALA A 12 -1.59 46.64 -29.82
N LEU A 13 -2.58 47.20 -29.13
CA LEU A 13 -3.88 46.57 -28.94
C LEU A 13 -4.56 46.43 -30.31
N LEU A 14 -5.01 45.23 -30.65
CA LEU A 14 -6.08 45.06 -31.63
C LEU A 14 -7.23 44.31 -30.97
N ALA A 15 -8.30 45.06 -30.72
CA ALA A 15 -9.61 44.54 -30.33
C ALA A 15 -10.28 43.92 -31.57
N VAL A 16 -10.69 42.66 -31.47
CA VAL A 16 -11.64 42.05 -32.41
C VAL A 16 -12.93 41.78 -31.64
N LEU A 17 -13.93 42.61 -31.89
CA LEU A 17 -15.32 42.38 -31.53
C LEU A 17 -15.87 41.22 -32.38
N VAL A 18 -16.29 40.14 -31.74
CA VAL A 18 -17.26 39.19 -32.32
C VAL A 18 -18.48 39.19 -31.41
N LEU A 19 -19.59 39.69 -31.93
CA LEU A 19 -20.88 39.76 -31.27
C LEU A 19 -21.57 38.38 -31.29
N ALA A 20 -21.86 37.91 -30.08
CA ALA A 20 -23.00 37.13 -29.62
C ALA A 20 -23.81 36.30 -30.65
N SER A 21 -23.79 34.99 -30.46
CA SER A 21 -25.00 34.18 -30.57
C SER A 21 -25.11 33.31 -29.32
N ALA A 22 -26.20 33.51 -28.58
CA ALA A 22 -26.49 32.85 -27.33
C ALA A 22 -26.93 31.41 -27.57
N CYS A 23 -26.25 30.45 -26.95
CA CYS A 23 -26.84 29.18 -26.54
C CYS A 23 -26.30 28.83 -25.15
N GLN A 24 -27.22 28.38 -24.31
CA GLN A 24 -27.11 28.24 -22.88
C GLN A 24 -26.13 27.12 -22.47
N THR A 25 -25.58 27.29 -21.29
CA THR A 25 -24.86 26.30 -20.48
C THR A 25 -25.78 25.14 -20.12
N ASP A 26 -25.38 23.92 -20.45
CA ASP A 26 -25.89 22.71 -19.79
C ASP A 26 -24.71 21.90 -19.28
N SER A 27 -24.74 21.64 -17.97
CA SER A 27 -23.80 20.82 -17.22
C SER A 27 -23.91 19.35 -17.66
N PRO A 28 -22.82 18.57 -17.73
CA PRO A 28 -22.94 17.13 -17.92
C PRO A 28 -23.40 16.48 -16.61
N SER A 29 -24.71 16.28 -16.47
CA SER A 29 -25.28 15.24 -15.61
C SER A 29 -25.14 13.88 -16.30
N PRO A 30 -25.06 12.76 -15.53
CA PRO A 30 -24.76 11.44 -16.06
C PRO A 30 -25.82 11.01 -17.08
N GLY A 31 -25.37 10.63 -18.27
CA GLY A 31 -26.24 10.24 -19.37
C GLY A 31 -27.07 9.00 -19.04
N SER A 32 -28.37 9.21 -18.89
CA SER A 32 -29.38 8.20 -19.20
C SER A 32 -29.20 7.75 -20.65
N SER A 33 -28.59 6.59 -20.84
CA SER A 33 -28.51 5.94 -22.15
C SER A 33 -29.90 5.47 -22.56
N ALA A 34 -30.37 5.99 -23.68
CA ALA A 34 -31.61 5.57 -24.32
C ALA A 34 -31.55 4.09 -24.70
N SER A 35 -32.62 3.37 -24.39
CA SER A 35 -32.83 1.97 -24.75
C SER A 35 -32.69 1.75 -26.26
N PRO A 36 -31.80 0.86 -26.72
CA PRO A 36 -31.93 0.26 -28.04
C PRO A 36 -33.14 -0.67 -27.99
N GLY A 37 -34.07 -0.52 -28.93
CA GLY A 37 -35.17 -1.46 -29.12
C GLY A 37 -34.63 -2.86 -29.37
N THR A 38 -34.83 -3.75 -28.40
CA THR A 38 -34.53 -5.17 -28.53
C THR A 38 -35.57 -5.81 -29.44
N SER A 39 -35.19 -5.99 -30.71
CA SER A 39 -35.70 -7.09 -31.49
C SER A 39 -35.39 -8.39 -30.75
N ALA A 40 -36.42 -9.18 -30.48
CA ALA A 40 -36.32 -10.48 -29.84
C ALA A 40 -35.60 -11.46 -30.79
N GLY A 41 -34.27 -11.45 -30.74
CA GLY A 41 -33.44 -12.55 -31.21
C GLY A 41 -33.43 -13.63 -30.13
N ALA A 42 -34.11 -14.75 -30.40
CA ALA A 42 -34.06 -15.94 -29.57
C ALA A 42 -32.64 -16.56 -29.62
N GLY A 43 -31.74 -16.03 -28.80
CA GLY A 43 -30.49 -16.68 -28.42
C GLY A 43 -30.77 -17.54 -27.19
N GLY A 44 -30.75 -18.86 -27.34
CA GLY A 44 -30.99 -19.80 -26.26
C GLY A 44 -29.93 -19.70 -25.17
N SER A 45 -30.28 -19.10 -24.04
CA SER A 45 -29.65 -19.40 -22.75
C SER A 45 -30.02 -20.83 -22.33
N PRO A 46 -29.13 -21.57 -21.65
CA PRO A 46 -29.53 -22.82 -21.00
C PRO A 46 -30.63 -22.49 -19.99
N GLY A 47 -31.85 -22.90 -20.30
CA GLY A 47 -33.05 -22.53 -19.56
C GLY A 47 -33.12 -23.19 -18.20
N GLY A 48 -32.74 -22.46 -17.15
CA GLY A 48 -33.22 -22.71 -15.80
C GLY A 48 -34.49 -21.91 -15.53
N SER A 49 -35.59 -22.57 -15.15
CA SER A 49 -36.80 -21.86 -14.70
C SER A 49 -36.51 -21.08 -13.41
N PRO A 50 -37.07 -19.87 -13.21
CA PRO A 50 -36.96 -19.14 -11.95
C PRO A 50 -37.32 -19.98 -10.72
N ALA A 51 -38.29 -20.90 -10.85
CA ALA A 51 -38.66 -21.83 -9.79
C ALA A 51 -37.57 -22.86 -9.46
N ALA A 52 -36.81 -23.32 -10.46
CA ALA A 52 -35.66 -24.20 -10.24
C ALA A 52 -34.51 -23.45 -9.55
N GLY A 53 -34.29 -22.19 -9.90
CA GLY A 53 -33.33 -21.33 -9.19
C GLY A 53 -33.69 -21.12 -7.71
N LEU A 54 -34.98 -20.91 -7.41
CA LEU A 54 -35.46 -20.79 -6.03
C LEU A 54 -35.31 -22.10 -5.24
N ALA A 55 -35.59 -23.25 -5.86
CA ALA A 55 -35.41 -24.55 -5.22
C ALA A 55 -33.94 -24.86 -4.90
N ILE A 56 -33.01 -24.54 -5.82
CA ILE A 56 -31.56 -24.67 -5.57
C ILE A 56 -31.11 -23.73 -4.44
N SER A 57 -31.60 -22.49 -4.43
CA SER A 57 -31.30 -21.53 -3.35
C SER A 57 -31.76 -22.04 -1.98
N GLU A 58 -32.96 -22.60 -1.89
CA GLU A 58 -33.49 -23.17 -0.64
C GLU A 58 -32.69 -24.39 -0.19
N ALA A 59 -32.37 -25.29 -1.12
CA ALA A 59 -31.55 -26.46 -0.84
C ALA A 59 -30.15 -26.07 -0.32
N LEU A 60 -29.50 -25.09 -0.95
CA LEU A 60 -28.18 -24.60 -0.51
C LEU A 60 -28.26 -23.95 0.87
N ARG A 61 -29.24 -23.07 1.11
CA ARG A 61 -29.43 -22.45 2.43
C ARG A 61 -29.73 -23.47 3.53
N SER A 62 -30.43 -24.54 3.19
CA SER A 62 -30.71 -25.64 4.14
C SER A 62 -29.47 -26.51 4.38
N ALA A 63 -28.57 -26.64 3.40
CA ALA A 63 -27.35 -27.45 3.52
C ALA A 63 -26.21 -26.71 4.26
N VAL A 64 -26.19 -25.38 4.25
CA VAL A 64 -25.16 -24.58 4.92
C VAL A 64 -25.56 -24.29 6.37
N GLY A 65 -25.00 -25.06 7.30
CA GLY A 65 -25.23 -24.91 8.73
C GLY A 65 -24.17 -24.06 9.42
N ALA A 66 -24.58 -23.17 10.32
CA ALA A 66 -23.64 -22.38 11.13
C ALA A 66 -22.78 -23.23 12.08
N GLU A 67 -23.28 -24.39 12.50
CA GLU A 67 -22.52 -25.35 13.32
C GLU A 67 -21.41 -26.01 12.47
N ALA A 68 -21.74 -26.56 11.31
CA ALA A 68 -20.76 -27.12 10.37
C ALA A 68 -19.66 -26.10 9.96
N ILE A 69 -20.03 -24.82 9.78
CA ILE A 69 -19.02 -23.76 9.53
C ILE A 69 -18.07 -23.63 10.72
N ARG A 70 -18.56 -23.70 11.96
CA ARG A 70 -17.71 -23.60 13.15
C ARG A 70 -16.80 -24.81 13.29
N ASP A 71 -17.29 -26.01 13.01
CA ASP A 71 -16.46 -27.22 13.04
C ASP A 71 -15.26 -27.07 12.10
N HIS A 72 -15.47 -26.57 10.88
CA HIS A 72 -14.37 -26.25 9.96
C HIS A 72 -13.42 -25.17 10.50
N LEU A 73 -13.94 -24.12 11.15
CA LEU A 73 -13.11 -23.08 11.73
C LEU A 73 -12.27 -23.59 12.91
N ASP A 74 -12.81 -24.50 13.71
CA ASP A 74 -12.12 -25.10 14.85
C ASP A 74 -10.97 -26.00 14.40
N GLU A 75 -11.17 -26.81 13.35
CA GLU A 75 -10.09 -27.62 12.75
C GLU A 75 -8.99 -26.75 12.13
N LEU A 76 -9.36 -25.70 11.40
CA LEU A 76 -8.40 -24.75 10.85
C LEU A 76 -7.67 -23.95 11.94
N PHE A 77 -8.34 -23.67 13.06
CA PHE A 77 -7.71 -23.06 14.22
C PHE A 77 -6.77 -24.03 14.93
N ALA A 78 -7.14 -25.31 15.04
CA ALA A 78 -6.27 -26.36 15.58
C ALA A 78 -5.00 -26.51 14.73
N ALA A 79 -5.13 -26.52 13.39
CA ALA A 79 -3.99 -26.53 12.47
C ALA A 79 -3.05 -25.33 12.69
N ALA A 80 -3.60 -24.13 12.90
CA ALA A 80 -2.80 -22.95 13.22
C ALA A 80 -2.02 -23.11 14.53
N ASN A 81 -2.67 -23.62 15.59
CA ASN A 81 -2.08 -23.77 16.92
C ASN A 81 -1.13 -24.97 17.07
N ALA A 82 -1.18 -25.94 16.16
CA ALA A 82 -0.21 -27.03 16.11
C ALA A 82 1.20 -26.53 15.74
N GLY A 83 1.28 -25.43 14.97
CA GLY A 83 2.53 -24.70 14.67
C GLY A 83 2.64 -23.40 15.46
N ASP A 84 3.14 -22.34 14.82
CA ASP A 84 3.41 -21.02 15.44
C ASP A 84 2.16 -20.14 15.65
N GLY A 85 0.97 -20.72 15.73
CA GLY A 85 -0.29 -19.97 15.86
C GLY A 85 -0.72 -19.24 14.58
N THR A 86 -0.20 -19.64 13.42
CA THR A 86 -0.50 -19.03 12.12
C THR A 86 -0.69 -20.09 11.03
N ARG A 87 -1.39 -19.70 9.96
CA ARG A 87 -1.55 -20.50 8.73
C ARG A 87 -0.89 -19.83 7.53
N ALA A 88 0.18 -19.07 7.76
CA ALA A 88 0.89 -18.41 6.67
C ALA A 88 1.46 -19.46 5.70
N SER A 89 1.39 -19.15 4.40
CA SER A 89 1.84 -20.04 3.34
C SER A 89 3.28 -20.54 3.56
N GLY A 90 3.50 -21.83 3.38
CA GLY A 90 4.82 -22.46 3.55
C GLY A 90 5.19 -22.81 5.00
N LEU A 91 4.33 -22.55 5.98
CA LEU A 91 4.52 -22.95 7.38
C LEU A 91 3.69 -24.18 7.76
N GLU A 92 3.97 -24.78 8.92
CA GLU A 92 3.30 -26.00 9.40
C GLU A 92 1.78 -25.87 9.47
N GLY A 93 1.26 -24.73 9.94
CA GLY A 93 -0.19 -24.51 10.02
C GLY A 93 -0.88 -24.41 8.65
N TYR A 94 -0.16 -23.99 7.60
CA TYR A 94 -0.66 -24.07 6.23
C TYR A 94 -0.73 -25.52 5.75
N ALA A 95 0.33 -26.31 6.00
CA ALA A 95 0.36 -27.72 5.64
C ALA A 95 -0.79 -28.50 6.31
N GLY A 96 -1.00 -28.32 7.62
CA GLY A 96 -2.14 -28.94 8.32
C GLY A 96 -3.50 -28.48 7.79
N SER A 97 -3.63 -27.23 7.38
CA SER A 97 -4.87 -26.73 6.75
C SER A 97 -5.12 -27.33 5.37
N GLN A 98 -4.06 -27.52 4.58
CA GLN A 98 -4.12 -28.16 3.28
C GLN A 98 -4.56 -29.62 3.43
N GLU A 99 -3.93 -30.36 4.35
CA GLU A 99 -4.28 -31.76 4.66
C GLU A 99 -5.76 -31.89 5.04
N TYR A 100 -6.24 -31.04 5.94
CA TYR A 100 -7.64 -31.00 6.35
C TYR A 100 -8.60 -30.77 5.17
N VAL A 101 -8.31 -29.78 4.31
CA VAL A 101 -9.18 -29.49 3.16
C VAL A 101 -9.17 -30.64 2.15
N VAL A 102 -8.01 -31.27 1.91
CA VAL A 102 -7.90 -32.44 1.04
C VAL A 102 -8.74 -33.60 1.57
N GLU A 103 -8.68 -33.86 2.88
CA GLU A 103 -9.48 -34.91 3.54
C GLU A 103 -10.98 -34.65 3.37
N VAL A 104 -11.47 -33.47 3.77
CA VAL A 104 -12.89 -33.10 3.69
C VAL A 104 -13.43 -33.21 2.26
N LEU A 105 -12.67 -32.74 1.26
CA LEU A 105 -13.09 -32.81 -0.15
C LEU A 105 -13.10 -34.25 -0.67
N THR A 106 -12.11 -35.06 -0.30
CA THR A 106 -12.03 -36.46 -0.70
C THR A 106 -13.19 -37.26 -0.09
N GLU A 107 -13.51 -37.04 1.18
CA GLU A 107 -14.65 -37.67 1.86
C GLU A 107 -15.99 -37.27 1.23
N ALA A 108 -16.10 -36.04 0.74
CA ALA A 108 -17.26 -35.56 -0.02
C ALA A 108 -17.33 -36.11 -1.47
N GLY A 109 -16.35 -36.91 -1.89
CA GLY A 109 -16.32 -37.57 -3.20
C GLY A 109 -15.70 -36.74 -4.33
N TYR A 110 -14.97 -35.68 -4.01
CA TYR A 110 -14.21 -34.91 -5.00
C TYR A 110 -12.88 -35.59 -5.34
N GLU A 111 -12.44 -35.43 -6.59
CA GLU A 111 -11.06 -35.69 -6.99
C GLU A 111 -10.22 -34.44 -6.73
N VAL A 112 -9.22 -34.54 -5.85
CA VAL A 112 -8.40 -33.41 -5.42
C VAL A 112 -7.04 -33.44 -6.12
N THR A 113 -6.64 -32.32 -6.70
CA THR A 113 -5.29 -32.09 -7.25
C THR A 113 -4.62 -30.96 -6.48
N LEU A 114 -3.32 -31.09 -6.24
CA LEU A 114 -2.50 -30.08 -5.58
C LEU A 114 -1.54 -29.48 -6.59
N ASP A 115 -1.61 -28.16 -6.76
CA ASP A 115 -0.71 -27.40 -7.62
C ASP A 115 0.37 -26.73 -6.77
N GLU A 116 1.59 -27.22 -6.87
CA GLU A 116 2.75 -26.66 -6.18
C GLU A 116 3.35 -25.49 -6.97
N PHE A 117 3.66 -24.40 -6.28
CA PHE A 117 4.37 -23.27 -6.86
C PHE A 117 5.25 -22.58 -5.82
N GLN A 118 6.27 -21.88 -6.30
CA GLN A 118 7.15 -21.07 -5.48
C GLN A 118 6.71 -19.61 -5.52
N PHE A 119 6.86 -18.92 -4.40
CA PHE A 119 6.59 -17.49 -4.29
C PHE A 119 7.62 -16.86 -3.33
N PRO A 120 7.88 -15.55 -3.46
CA PRO A 120 8.72 -14.85 -2.50
C PRO A 120 8.05 -14.81 -1.13
N PHE A 121 8.76 -15.30 -0.11
CA PHE A 121 8.31 -15.28 1.27
C PHE A 121 9.08 -14.22 2.07
N PHE A 122 8.38 -13.48 2.92
CA PHE A 122 8.99 -12.50 3.80
C PHE A 122 8.76 -12.89 5.26
N ALA A 123 9.86 -12.94 6.01
CA ALA A 123 9.85 -13.01 7.46
C ALA A 123 10.73 -11.88 8.00
N GLU A 124 10.21 -11.18 9.01
CA GLU A 124 11.03 -10.27 9.79
C GLU A 124 11.77 -11.09 10.84
N THR A 125 13.07 -11.30 10.61
CA THR A 125 13.92 -12.18 11.42
C THR A 125 14.64 -11.43 12.54
N ALA A 126 14.55 -10.10 12.58
CA ALA A 126 15.11 -9.24 13.60
C ALA A 126 14.19 -8.05 13.85
N GLU A 127 14.15 -7.58 15.09
CA GLU A 127 13.34 -6.42 15.48
C GLU A 127 13.98 -5.12 14.95
N PRO A 128 13.26 -4.29 14.17
CA PRO A 128 13.80 -3.03 13.67
C PRO A 128 14.00 -2.06 14.82
N ARG A 129 15.11 -1.32 14.80
CA ARG A 129 15.45 -0.26 15.75
C ARG A 129 15.86 1.01 15.03
N VAL A 130 15.45 2.14 15.58
CA VAL A 130 15.93 3.47 15.21
C VAL A 130 16.29 4.22 16.49
N SER A 131 17.57 4.55 16.64
CA SER A 131 18.13 5.29 17.78
C SER A 131 18.51 6.70 17.35
N ILE A 132 17.96 7.71 18.01
CA ILE A 132 18.43 9.09 17.83
C ILE A 132 19.79 9.23 18.50
N VAL A 133 20.78 9.78 17.79
CA VAL A 133 22.14 9.92 18.33
C VAL A 133 22.11 10.84 19.57
N GLY A 134 22.41 10.27 20.74
CA GLY A 134 22.35 10.97 22.03
C GLY A 134 20.94 11.13 22.62
N GLY A 135 19.94 10.45 22.06
CA GLY A 135 18.54 10.52 22.46
C GLY A 135 17.91 9.17 22.75
N GLU A 136 16.62 9.07 22.46
CA GLU A 136 15.81 7.87 22.66
C GLU A 136 16.00 6.82 21.55
N THR A 137 15.50 5.62 21.81
CA THR A 137 15.51 4.51 20.85
C THR A 137 14.10 3.93 20.73
N PHE A 138 13.64 3.82 19.50
CA PHE A 138 12.40 3.18 19.13
C PHE A 138 12.69 1.79 18.59
N ALA A 139 11.84 0.81 18.92
CA ALA A 139 12.04 -0.57 18.51
C ALA A 139 10.71 -1.31 18.32
N GLY A 140 10.72 -2.26 17.38
CA GLY A 140 9.72 -3.32 17.28
C GLY A 140 8.28 -2.86 17.09
N GLY A 141 7.35 -3.82 17.14
CA GLY A 141 5.97 -3.63 16.70
C GLY A 141 5.17 -2.55 17.42
N GLU A 142 5.67 -2.00 18.52
CA GLU A 142 5.13 -0.82 19.18
C GLU A 142 5.39 0.45 18.36
N HIS A 143 6.61 0.68 17.88
CA HIS A 143 6.98 1.93 17.24
C HIS A 143 7.43 1.77 15.79
N LEU A 144 7.99 0.63 15.42
CA LEU A 144 8.64 0.39 14.13
C LEU A 144 8.21 -0.96 13.56
N ARG A 145 7.86 -0.97 12.28
CA ARG A 145 7.62 -2.22 11.57
C ARG A 145 8.31 -2.17 10.22
N ALA A 146 9.05 -3.22 9.89
CA ALA A 146 9.57 -3.34 8.54
C ALA A 146 8.41 -3.54 7.56
N LEU A 147 8.47 -2.84 6.43
CA LEU A 147 7.56 -3.09 5.32
C LEU A 147 7.78 -4.51 4.80
N ILE A 148 6.72 -5.16 4.31
CA ILE A 148 6.86 -6.53 3.78
C ILE A 148 7.75 -6.45 2.54
N PHE A 149 8.80 -7.27 2.51
CA PHE A 149 9.92 -7.26 1.57
C PHE A 149 10.95 -6.13 1.73
N SER A 150 10.92 -5.39 2.84
CA SER A 150 12.01 -4.48 3.20
C SER A 150 13.35 -5.23 3.25
N ARG A 151 14.42 -4.58 2.80
CA ARG A 151 15.78 -5.10 3.01
C ARG A 151 16.24 -4.85 4.45
N SER A 152 17.22 -5.64 4.86
CA SER A 152 17.98 -5.42 6.09
C SER A 152 19.13 -4.46 5.82
N GLY A 153 19.58 -3.75 6.85
CA GLY A 153 20.76 -2.91 6.79
C GLY A 153 21.00 -2.20 8.11
N GLU A 154 22.24 -1.76 8.32
CA GLU A 154 22.63 -0.99 9.49
C GLU A 154 23.31 0.29 9.02
N PHE A 155 22.80 1.44 9.47
CA PHE A 155 23.22 2.75 9.00
C PHE A 155 23.21 3.74 10.14
N GLU A 156 24.24 4.58 10.22
CA GLU A 156 24.22 5.81 11.02
C GLU A 156 24.38 6.99 10.07
N ALA A 157 23.35 7.83 9.96
CA ALA A 157 23.33 8.92 8.99
C ALA A 157 22.42 10.07 9.43
N PRO A 158 22.58 11.26 8.82
CA PRO A 158 21.61 12.35 8.97
C PRO A 158 20.22 11.89 8.56
N ILE A 159 19.21 12.34 9.29
CA ILE A 159 17.80 12.12 8.94
C ILE A 159 17.23 13.39 8.28
N VAL A 160 16.56 13.23 7.14
CA VAL A 160 16.06 14.34 6.32
C VAL A 160 14.61 14.09 5.92
N THR A 161 13.77 15.12 6.04
CA THR A 161 12.34 15.03 5.72
C THR A 161 12.09 15.12 4.22
N VAL A 162 11.09 14.37 3.74
CA VAL A 162 10.63 14.40 2.35
C VAL A 162 9.11 14.40 2.30
N GLY A 163 8.49 15.39 1.66
CA GLY A 163 7.04 15.44 1.46
C GLY A 163 6.23 15.42 2.76
N THR A 164 6.77 16.00 3.84
CA THR A 164 6.08 16.10 5.13
C THR A 164 6.32 17.46 5.81
N ASP A 165 5.35 17.95 6.57
CA ASP A 165 5.46 19.17 7.38
C ASP A 165 5.96 18.88 8.81
N GLU A 166 6.09 19.92 9.64
CA GLU A 166 6.60 19.82 11.01
C GLU A 166 5.66 19.03 11.94
N GLU A 167 4.38 18.90 11.57
CA GLU A 167 3.37 18.13 12.27
C GLU A 167 3.23 16.68 11.74
N GLY A 168 4.04 16.29 10.76
CA GLY A 168 3.99 14.96 10.13
C GLY A 168 2.88 14.79 9.11
N GLY A 169 2.17 15.86 8.78
CA GLY A 169 1.24 15.94 7.65
C GLY A 169 1.95 15.74 6.32
N VAL A 170 1.23 15.26 5.32
CA VAL A 170 1.75 15.06 3.96
C VAL A 170 1.75 16.39 3.21
N THR A 171 2.87 16.75 2.61
CA THR A 171 3.01 17.94 1.74
C THR A 171 3.39 17.53 0.32
N GLY A 172 3.02 18.35 -0.67
CA GLY A 172 3.32 18.07 -2.08
C GLY A 172 2.75 16.71 -2.52
N SER A 173 3.61 15.84 -3.07
CA SER A 173 3.23 14.47 -3.42
C SER A 173 3.55 13.44 -2.33
N GLY A 174 4.07 13.86 -1.17
CA GLY A 174 4.38 12.96 -0.05
C GLY A 174 5.51 11.98 -0.33
N GLY A 175 6.51 12.37 -1.12
CA GLY A 175 7.63 11.52 -1.54
C GLY A 175 7.31 10.60 -2.72
N CYS A 176 6.15 10.74 -3.34
CA CYS A 176 5.72 9.89 -4.46
C CYS A 176 6.35 10.27 -5.80
N GLU A 177 6.69 11.53 -6.00
CA GLU A 177 7.28 12.04 -7.24
C GLU A 177 8.76 12.34 -7.05
N ARG A 178 9.56 12.07 -8.08
CA ARG A 178 11.00 12.38 -8.11
C ARG A 178 11.32 13.83 -7.73
N ALA A 179 10.41 14.76 -8.01
CA ALA A 179 10.59 16.17 -7.68
C ALA A 179 10.71 16.44 -6.17
N ASP A 180 10.09 15.61 -5.33
CA ASP A 180 10.19 15.73 -3.87
C ASP A 180 11.60 15.39 -3.35
N TRP A 181 12.43 14.76 -4.19
CA TRP A 181 13.76 14.23 -3.83
C TRP A 181 14.93 15.00 -4.46
N ASN A 182 14.69 16.05 -5.25
CA ASN A 182 15.72 16.72 -6.05
C ASN A 182 16.91 17.24 -5.22
N ASP A 183 16.67 17.65 -3.98
CA ASP A 183 17.69 18.19 -3.06
C ASP A 183 18.04 17.19 -1.94
N PHE A 184 17.61 15.93 -2.06
CA PHE A 184 17.86 14.92 -1.05
C PHE A 184 19.36 14.55 -1.00
N PRO A 185 20.02 14.61 0.16
CA PRO A 185 21.43 14.27 0.28
C PRO A 185 21.65 12.75 0.22
N THR A 186 22.44 12.30 -0.75
CA THR A 186 22.83 10.89 -0.88
C THR A 186 23.45 10.35 0.42
N GLY A 187 23.02 9.16 0.82
CA GLY A 187 23.46 8.47 2.04
C GLY A 187 22.69 8.86 3.31
N ALA A 188 21.79 9.84 3.25
CA ALA A 188 20.92 10.18 4.37
C ALA A 188 19.76 9.18 4.53
N ILE A 189 19.19 9.14 5.73
CA ILE A 189 17.95 8.40 6.02
C ILE A 189 16.77 9.33 5.75
N ALA A 190 15.83 8.89 4.91
CA ALA A 190 14.65 9.68 4.58
C ALA A 190 13.54 9.47 5.60
N LEU A 191 12.96 10.55 6.10
CA LEU A 191 11.71 10.54 6.86
C LEU A 191 10.60 11.13 5.99
N ALA A 192 9.72 10.27 5.48
CA ALA A 192 8.65 10.68 4.58
C ALA A 192 7.28 10.60 5.22
N GLY A 193 6.42 11.55 4.84
CA GLY A 193 4.99 11.44 5.08
C GLY A 193 4.39 10.31 4.23
N ALA A 194 3.28 9.74 4.67
CA ALA A 194 2.67 8.60 3.99
C ALA A 194 1.84 9.02 2.74
N GLY A 195 2.52 9.45 1.67
CA GLY A 195 1.93 9.97 0.42
C GLY A 195 0.89 9.06 -0.26
N PRO A 196 0.14 9.54 -1.27
CA PRO A 196 -1.02 8.83 -1.83
C PRO A 196 -0.66 7.63 -2.74
N CYS A 197 0.61 7.43 -3.08
CA CYS A 197 1.07 6.36 -3.96
C CYS A 197 1.36 5.03 -3.23
N PHE A 198 1.67 3.99 -4.00
CA PHE A 198 2.15 2.73 -3.44
C PHE A 198 3.47 2.93 -2.69
N ARG A 199 3.68 2.13 -1.63
CA ARG A 199 4.89 2.22 -0.81
C ARG A 199 6.13 1.75 -1.58
N LEU A 200 5.97 0.79 -2.49
CA LEU A 200 7.03 0.43 -3.44
C LEU A 200 7.51 1.66 -4.21
N GLN A 201 6.61 2.47 -4.76
CA GLN A 201 6.98 3.67 -5.50
C GLN A 201 7.76 4.67 -4.63
N MET A 202 7.37 4.88 -3.37
CA MET A 202 8.14 5.76 -2.47
C MET A 202 9.55 5.21 -2.21
N VAL A 203 9.67 3.90 -2.01
CA VAL A 203 10.96 3.23 -1.85
C VAL A 203 11.81 3.38 -3.11
N GLU A 204 11.24 3.18 -4.30
CA GLU A 204 11.93 3.41 -5.58
C GLU A 204 12.44 4.84 -5.71
N GLN A 205 11.63 5.86 -5.37
CA GLN A 205 12.11 7.24 -5.39
C GLN A 205 13.23 7.50 -4.38
N ALA A 206 13.14 6.93 -3.17
CA ALA A 206 14.17 7.07 -2.15
C ALA A 206 15.51 6.43 -2.60
N GLN A 207 15.44 5.24 -3.19
CA GLN A 207 16.59 4.52 -3.75
C GLN A 207 17.24 5.31 -4.89
N ASP A 208 16.43 5.80 -5.83
CA ASP A 208 16.89 6.63 -6.97
C ASP A 208 17.58 7.92 -6.49
N ALA A 209 17.12 8.49 -5.38
CA ALA A 209 17.71 9.65 -4.73
C ALA A 209 18.97 9.32 -3.91
N GLY A 210 19.28 8.04 -3.75
CA GLY A 210 20.44 7.56 -2.99
C GLY A 210 20.25 7.58 -1.48
N ALA A 211 19.01 7.45 -0.98
CA ALA A 211 18.75 7.28 0.44
C ALA A 211 19.35 5.98 0.98
N ALA A 212 19.87 6.01 2.20
CA ALA A 212 20.37 4.82 2.88
C ALA A 212 19.21 3.95 3.42
N ALA A 213 18.12 4.59 3.83
CA ALA A 213 16.89 3.94 4.28
C ALA A 213 15.70 4.91 4.14
N LEU A 214 14.49 4.36 4.15
CA LEU A 214 13.23 5.10 4.19
C LEU A 214 12.44 4.78 5.46
N ILE A 215 12.07 5.81 6.21
CA ILE A 215 11.13 5.73 7.33
C ILE A 215 9.88 6.49 6.92
N ILE A 216 8.73 5.83 6.94
CA ILE A 216 7.43 6.42 6.64
C ILE A 216 6.68 6.65 7.94
N SER A 217 6.18 7.86 8.17
CA SER A 217 5.34 8.18 9.32
C SER A 217 4.01 8.81 8.89
N SER A 218 3.02 8.71 9.76
CA SER A 218 1.75 9.42 9.66
C SER A 218 1.23 9.73 11.07
N PRO A 219 0.64 10.92 11.29
CA PRO A 219 0.12 11.31 12.60
C PRO A 219 -1.05 10.42 13.08
N ASP A 220 -1.72 9.71 12.16
CA ASP A 220 -2.88 8.86 12.46
C ASP A 220 -2.49 7.43 12.93
N TYR A 221 -1.20 7.14 13.05
CA TYR A 221 -0.71 5.80 13.36
C TYR A 221 -0.15 5.70 14.77
N GLU A 222 -1.02 5.39 15.72
CA GLU A 222 -0.68 5.20 17.13
C GLU A 222 0.32 4.05 17.36
N PRO A 223 1.06 4.06 18.49
CA PRO A 223 1.91 2.95 18.88
C PRO A 223 1.13 1.61 18.94
N GLY A 224 1.79 0.53 18.52
CA GLY A 224 1.26 -0.83 18.53
C GLY A 224 0.32 -1.17 17.37
N ALA A 225 -0.15 -0.18 16.60
CA ALA A 225 -0.97 -0.46 15.44
C ALA A 225 -0.21 -1.31 14.40
N VAL A 226 -0.93 -1.94 13.47
CA VAL A 226 -0.35 -2.87 12.49
C VAL A 226 -0.38 -2.22 11.09
N ARG A 227 0.65 -1.42 10.77
CA ARG A 227 0.89 -0.90 9.42
C ARG A 227 2.16 -1.53 8.85
N ARG A 228 1.98 -2.56 8.04
CA ARG A 228 3.04 -3.23 7.26
C ARG A 228 2.59 -3.39 5.81
N PRO A 229 2.51 -2.29 5.03
CA PRO A 229 2.27 -2.41 3.60
C PRO A 229 3.35 -3.27 2.94
N THR A 230 2.96 -3.97 1.88
CA THR A 230 3.88 -4.77 1.08
C THR A 230 4.50 -3.94 -0.02
N LEU A 231 5.80 -4.18 -0.23
CA LEU A 231 6.55 -3.62 -1.34
C LEU A 231 6.37 -4.43 -2.63
N LEU A 232 5.54 -5.49 -2.60
CA LEU A 232 5.12 -6.31 -3.74
C LEU A 232 6.26 -7.10 -4.42
N ASP A 233 7.28 -6.41 -4.91
CA ASP A 233 8.41 -6.96 -5.64
C ASP A 233 9.70 -6.83 -4.80
N PRO A 234 10.18 -7.93 -4.18
CA PRO A 234 11.41 -7.90 -3.38
C PRO A 234 12.68 -7.60 -4.19
N ASP A 235 12.67 -7.85 -5.51
CA ASP A 235 13.84 -7.61 -6.36
C ASP A 235 14.00 -6.13 -6.72
N ALA A 236 12.94 -5.33 -6.58
CA ALA A 236 12.94 -3.87 -6.75
C ALA A 236 13.37 -3.08 -5.50
N VAL A 237 13.60 -3.77 -4.36
CA VAL A 237 13.89 -3.16 -3.07
C VAL A 237 15.34 -3.44 -2.67
N GLU A 238 16.11 -2.37 -2.45
CA GLU A 238 17.54 -2.42 -2.11
C GLU A 238 17.86 -1.82 -0.74
N ILE A 239 16.97 -0.98 -0.19
CA ILE A 239 17.18 -0.27 1.08
C ILE A 239 16.20 -0.73 2.17
N PRO A 240 16.51 -0.56 3.47
CA PRO A 240 15.54 -0.74 4.52
C PRO A 240 14.41 0.28 4.40
N ALA A 241 13.18 -0.20 4.59
CA ALA A 241 11.97 0.60 4.59
C ALA A 241 11.10 0.24 5.80
N LEU A 242 10.86 1.23 6.65
CA LEU A 242 10.12 1.07 7.89
C LEU A 242 8.87 1.94 7.90
N TYR A 243 7.85 1.51 8.63
CA TYR A 243 6.78 2.39 9.09
C TYR A 243 7.00 2.71 10.58
N ALA A 244 6.98 3.99 10.94
CA ALA A 244 7.10 4.49 12.30
C ALA A 244 5.74 4.93 12.86
N SER A 245 5.49 4.70 14.16
CA SER A 245 4.34 5.27 14.89
C SER A 245 4.39 6.79 14.88
N ASN A 246 3.27 7.44 15.18
CA ASN A 246 3.17 8.90 15.30
C ASN A 246 4.13 9.44 16.37
N GLU A 247 4.28 8.75 17.50
CA GLU A 247 5.23 9.09 18.57
C GLU A 247 6.68 9.04 18.08
N ALA A 248 7.10 7.92 17.48
CA ALA A 248 8.44 7.80 16.91
C ALA A 248 8.66 8.80 15.77
N GLY A 249 7.66 8.98 14.92
CA GLY A 249 7.67 9.94 13.82
C GLY A 249 7.87 11.37 14.28
N ALA A 250 7.19 11.80 15.35
CA ALA A 250 7.33 13.14 15.91
C ALA A 250 8.75 13.40 16.45
N ALA A 251 9.33 12.45 17.17
CA ALA A 251 10.71 12.55 17.66
C ALA A 251 11.73 12.58 16.51
N LEU A 252 11.50 11.78 15.47
CA LEU A 252 12.33 11.76 14.27
C LEU A 252 12.20 13.06 13.46
N LEU A 253 11.01 13.66 13.40
CA LEU A 253 10.77 14.97 12.78
C LEU A 253 11.53 16.08 13.53
N GLU A 254 11.46 16.11 14.86
CA GLU A 254 12.23 17.07 15.67
C GLU A 254 13.73 16.92 15.42
N THR A 255 14.21 15.67 15.39
CA THR A 255 15.62 15.36 15.09
C THR A 255 16.03 15.84 13.70
N ALA A 256 15.20 15.60 12.68
CA ALA A 256 15.45 16.04 11.31
C ALA A 256 15.50 17.57 11.21
N SER A 257 14.55 18.27 11.85
CA SER A 257 14.50 19.73 11.90
C SER A 257 15.71 20.34 12.60
N ALA A 258 16.30 19.64 13.57
CA ALA A 258 17.54 20.03 14.23
C ALA A 258 18.82 19.67 13.44
N GLY A 259 18.70 19.00 12.29
CA GLY A 259 19.84 18.50 11.51
C GLY A 259 20.58 17.34 12.18
N GLY A 260 19.86 16.55 12.98
CA GLY A 260 20.38 15.41 13.72
C GLY A 260 20.64 14.17 12.87
N SER A 261 21.09 13.11 13.54
CA SER A 261 21.38 11.81 12.92
C SER A 261 20.75 10.70 13.73
N VAL A 262 20.49 9.57 13.06
CA VAL A 262 19.93 8.37 13.68
C VAL A 262 20.74 7.15 13.28
N GLN A 263 20.79 6.16 14.16
CA GLN A 263 21.26 4.82 13.87
C GLN A 263 20.04 3.92 13.61
N LEU A 264 20.00 3.27 12.44
CA LEU A 264 19.01 2.27 12.06
C LEU A 264 19.69 0.90 12.06
N SER A 265 19.03 -0.12 12.63
CA SER A 265 19.48 -1.52 12.65
C SER A 265 18.31 -2.49 12.65
#